data_AF-A0AAW1BFI7-F1
#
_entry.id   AF-A0AAW1BFI7-F1
#
_cell.length_a   1.000
_cell.length_b   1.000
_cell.length_c   1.000
_cell.angle_alpha   90.00
_cell.angle_beta   90.00
_cell.angle_gamma   90.00
#
_symmetry.space_group_name_H-M   'P 1'
#
loop_
_entity.id
_entity.type
_entity.pdbx_description
1 polymer ?
#
loop_
_entity_poly.entity_id
_entity_poly.type
_entity_poly.pdbx_seq_one_letter_code
_entity_poly.pdbx_strand_id
1 'polypeptide(L)'
;MDMDHKIKRATELIEEKLKLEEEQQQKKHSSVMPPEVVRLNIPHQEKEKKQGPLNKDITSLKGQEKVRKSSMDLRKEILEFGGTEYLFKLQKKAKKEEKKPEPEPEEITGPVAVEDFLKAAVQGRIQVVEKFLVDGGSPDSCDEFHRTALHRASLEGYTEIVEKVLDKGATIDFRDRLDCTALHWACRGGHLAVVKLLQEKGANLKLKDKLLSTPLHVATRTGVADVVEYLINNGVDVNSRDREGDSALHDAVRLNRYKIIKMLILHGADMLAKNLAGKTPADLVQLWQADTREVLEKKEPNTTEMPT
;
A
#
# COMPACT_ATOMS: atom_id res chain seq x y z
N MET A 1 55.40 10.07 17.60
CA MET A 1 55.01 9.53 16.28
C MET A 1 53.75 10.24 15.84
N ASP A 2 53.90 11.04 14.81
CA ASP A 2 53.01 12.11 14.38
C ASP A 2 51.67 11.59 13.84
N MET A 3 50.57 12.29 14.18
CA MET A 3 49.19 11.91 13.80
C MET A 3 49.06 11.85 12.27
N ASP A 4 49.73 12.77 11.57
CA ASP A 4 49.75 12.86 10.11
C ASP A 4 50.41 11.65 9.45
N HIS A 5 51.41 11.04 10.11
CA HIS A 5 52.03 9.81 9.60
C HIS A 5 51.08 8.61 9.71
N LYS A 6 50.19 8.57 10.72
CA LYS A 6 49.18 7.52 10.85
C LYS A 6 48.07 7.69 9.81
N ILE A 7 47.68 8.94 9.53
CA ILE A 7 46.66 9.25 8.52
C ILE A 7 47.19 8.90 7.12
N LYS A 8 48.42 9.31 6.77
CA LYS A 8 49.05 8.93 5.48
C LYS A 8 49.15 7.43 5.29
N ARG A 9 49.57 6.70 6.34
CA ARG A 9 49.65 5.24 6.29
C ARG A 9 48.26 4.59 6.14
N ALA A 10 47.23 5.16 6.76
CA ALA A 10 45.86 4.67 6.62
C ALA A 10 45.30 4.93 5.21
N THR A 11 45.60 6.08 4.61
CA THR A 11 45.16 6.40 3.24
C THR A 11 45.87 5.52 2.21
N GLU A 12 47.17 5.27 2.38
CA GLU A 12 47.93 4.36 1.51
C GLU A 12 47.37 2.93 1.54
N LEU A 13 46.99 2.44 2.73
CA LEU A 13 46.37 1.11 2.88
C LEU A 13 44.98 1.00 2.24
N ILE A 14 44.23 2.11 2.19
CA ILE A 14 42.91 2.15 1.54
C ILE A 14 43.08 2.12 0.02
N GLU A 15 44.01 2.90 -0.52
CA GLU A 15 44.31 2.91 -1.96
C GLU A 15 44.86 1.57 -2.46
N GLU A 16 45.70 0.90 -1.66
CA GLU A 16 46.20 -0.45 -1.99
C GLU A 16 45.07 -1.48 -2.05
N LYS A 17 44.11 -1.42 -1.11
CA LYS A 17 42.94 -2.31 -1.11
C LYS A 17 42.01 -2.07 -2.29
N LEU A 18 41.79 -0.81 -2.67
CA LEU A 18 40.99 -0.46 -3.85
C LEU A 18 41.60 -1.02 -5.14
N LYS A 19 42.92 -0.90 -5.31
CA LYS A 19 43.63 -1.47 -6.48
C LYS A 19 43.54 -3.00 -6.53
N LEU A 20 43.66 -3.67 -5.39
CA LEU A 20 43.50 -5.12 -5.30
C LEU A 20 42.07 -5.57 -5.66
N GLU A 21 41.06 -4.79 -5.30
CA GLU A 21 39.66 -5.09 -5.58
C GLU A 21 39.32 -4.86 -7.06
N GLU A 22 39.88 -3.81 -7.68
CA GLU A 22 39.80 -3.56 -9.12
C GLU A 22 40.49 -4.67 -9.94
N GLU A 23 41.69 -5.11 -9.56
CA GLU A 23 42.38 -6.23 -10.21
C GLU A 23 41.61 -7.55 -10.08
N GLN A 24 40.95 -7.78 -8.94
CA GLN A 24 40.11 -8.97 -8.73
C GLN A 24 38.83 -8.92 -9.58
N GLN A 25 38.23 -7.74 -9.76
CA GLN A 25 37.09 -7.55 -10.67
C GLN A 25 37.49 -7.71 -12.13
N GLN A 26 38.68 -7.24 -12.53
CA GLN A 26 39.21 -7.44 -13.88
C GLN A 26 39.54 -8.91 -14.16
N LYS A 27 40.10 -9.65 -13.18
CA LYS A 27 40.31 -11.10 -13.29
C LYS A 27 39.00 -11.90 -13.39
N LYS A 28 37.95 -11.46 -12.70
CA LYS A 28 36.59 -12.05 -12.83
C LYS A 28 35.97 -11.77 -14.20
N HIS A 29 36.24 -10.62 -14.80
CA HIS A 29 35.77 -10.30 -16.15
C HIS A 29 36.62 -10.93 -17.26
N SER A 30 37.89 -11.26 -17.03
CA SER A 30 38.74 -11.94 -18.01
C SER A 30 38.62 -13.47 -18.03
N SER A 31 37.89 -14.09 -17.10
CA SER A 31 37.74 -15.56 -17.00
C SER A 31 36.40 -16.11 -17.50
N VAL A 32 35.61 -15.35 -18.26
CA VAL A 32 34.39 -15.86 -18.92
C VAL A 32 34.68 -16.11 -20.39
N MET A 33 35.07 -17.34 -20.72
CA MET A 33 34.97 -17.86 -22.09
C MET A 33 33.51 -18.21 -22.41
N PRO A 34 33.02 -17.96 -23.64
CA PRO A 34 31.68 -18.38 -24.05
C PRO A 34 31.61 -19.92 -24.14
N PRO A 35 30.48 -20.56 -23.75
CA PRO A 35 30.35 -22.00 -23.91
C PRO A 35 30.30 -22.38 -25.40
N GLU A 36 31.12 -23.36 -25.75
CA GLU A 36 31.15 -24.05 -27.05
C GLU A 36 29.78 -24.64 -27.41
N VAL A 37 29.34 -24.35 -28.62
CA VAL A 37 28.17 -24.97 -29.24
C VAL A 37 28.54 -26.39 -29.67
N VAL A 38 28.34 -27.36 -28.77
CA VAL A 38 28.36 -28.78 -29.13
C VAL A 38 27.02 -29.13 -29.77
N ARG A 39 27.00 -29.23 -31.10
CA ARG A 39 25.87 -29.82 -31.85
C ARG A 39 25.76 -31.30 -31.52
N LEU A 40 24.77 -31.66 -30.70
CA LEU A 40 24.28 -33.03 -30.61
C LEU A 40 23.04 -33.17 -31.50
N ASN A 41 23.21 -33.86 -32.62
CA ASN A 41 22.12 -34.34 -33.47
C ASN A 41 21.24 -35.29 -32.66
N ILE A 42 19.95 -34.96 -32.52
CA ILE A 42 18.92 -35.90 -32.05
C ILE A 42 17.81 -35.95 -33.12
N PRO A 43 17.34 -37.15 -33.51
CA PRO A 43 16.58 -37.36 -34.73
C PRO A 43 15.15 -36.81 -34.64
N HIS A 44 14.61 -36.42 -35.79
CA HIS A 44 13.17 -36.35 -36.00
C HIS A 44 12.54 -37.73 -35.78
N GLN A 45 11.66 -37.83 -34.78
CA GLN A 45 10.57 -38.80 -34.79
C GLN A 45 9.26 -38.12 -34.43
N GLU A 46 8.27 -38.53 -35.20
CA GLU A 46 6.95 -37.95 -35.36
C GLU A 46 6.04 -38.16 -34.15
N LYS A 47 5.02 -37.29 -34.08
CA LYS A 47 3.64 -37.57 -33.62
C LYS A 47 3.48 -38.28 -32.27
N GLU A 48 2.89 -37.56 -31.32
CA GLU A 48 1.63 -38.07 -30.76
C GLU A 48 0.72 -36.95 -30.27
N LYS A 49 -0.51 -36.98 -30.79
CA LYS A 49 -1.65 -36.13 -30.43
C LYS A 49 -2.10 -36.49 -29.02
N LYS A 50 -2.25 -35.50 -28.13
CA LYS A 50 -3.38 -35.47 -27.18
C LYS A 50 -3.94 -34.05 -27.09
N GLN A 51 -5.12 -33.89 -27.68
CA GLN A 51 -5.98 -32.72 -27.57
C GLN A 51 -6.44 -32.56 -26.11
N GLY A 52 -6.17 -31.40 -25.51
CA GLY A 52 -6.98 -30.85 -24.43
C GLY A 52 -8.13 -30.01 -25.02
N PRO A 53 -9.29 -29.87 -24.35
CA PRO A 53 -10.48 -29.30 -24.98
C PRO A 53 -10.28 -27.85 -25.39
N LEU A 54 -10.65 -27.60 -26.64
CA LEU A 54 -10.67 -26.29 -27.30
C LEU A 54 -11.86 -25.48 -26.73
N ASN A 55 -11.61 -24.52 -25.86
CA ASN A 55 -12.60 -23.47 -25.60
C ASN A 55 -12.59 -22.51 -26.79
N LYS A 56 -13.52 -22.74 -27.71
CA LYS A 56 -13.90 -21.82 -28.77
C LYS A 56 -14.63 -20.67 -28.08
N ASP A 57 -13.98 -19.51 -27.99
CA ASP A 57 -14.60 -18.16 -27.97
C ASP A 57 -13.54 -17.09 -27.64
N ILE A 58 -12.41 -17.10 -28.36
CA ILE A 58 -11.47 -15.96 -28.35
C ILE A 58 -11.10 -15.62 -29.79
N THR A 59 -12.09 -15.21 -30.56
CA THR A 59 -11.87 -14.50 -31.82
C THR A 59 -12.81 -13.31 -31.84
N SER A 60 -12.37 -12.18 -31.25
CA SER A 60 -12.79 -10.80 -31.60
C SER A 60 -12.28 -9.77 -30.58
N LEU A 61 -10.98 -9.61 -30.38
CA LEU A 61 -10.41 -8.37 -29.83
C LEU A 61 -9.05 -8.10 -30.49
N LYS A 62 -9.11 -7.52 -31.69
CA LYS A 62 -7.98 -6.75 -32.23
C LYS A 62 -7.94 -5.42 -31.48
N GLY A 63 -6.83 -5.15 -30.80
CA GLY A 63 -6.53 -3.82 -30.25
C GLY A 63 -6.12 -3.86 -28.79
N GLN A 64 -4.89 -3.36 -28.56
CA GLN A 64 -4.16 -3.25 -27.29
C GLN A 64 -3.43 -4.52 -26.86
N GLU A 65 -2.16 -4.61 -27.28
CA GLU A 65 -1.15 -5.46 -26.65
C GLU A 65 -1.03 -5.11 -25.16
N LYS A 66 -1.81 -5.77 -24.30
CA LYS A 66 -1.50 -5.86 -22.88
C LYS A 66 -0.29 -6.80 -22.77
N VAL A 67 0.91 -6.22 -22.65
CA VAL A 67 2.12 -6.96 -22.29
C VAL A 67 1.82 -7.75 -21.02
N ARG A 68 1.68 -9.08 -21.14
CA ARG A 68 1.49 -9.97 -20.01
C ARG A 68 2.80 -9.94 -19.21
N LYS A 69 2.80 -9.19 -18.11
CA LYS A 69 3.93 -9.19 -17.17
C LYS A 69 4.22 -10.62 -16.74
N SER A 70 5.51 -10.98 -16.68
CA SER A 70 5.92 -12.30 -16.23
C SER A 70 5.54 -12.47 -14.75
N SER A 71 5.29 -13.72 -14.34
CA SER A 71 5.10 -14.08 -12.92
C SER A 71 6.24 -13.55 -12.03
N MET A 72 7.46 -13.46 -12.58
CA MET A 72 8.59 -12.86 -11.87
C MET A 72 8.49 -11.33 -11.72
N ASP A 73 7.99 -10.61 -12.73
CA ASP A 73 7.81 -9.15 -12.66
C ASP A 73 6.73 -8.79 -11.64
N LEU A 74 5.63 -9.56 -11.60
CA LEU A 74 4.61 -9.43 -10.57
C LEU A 74 5.19 -9.72 -9.18
N ARG A 75 5.98 -10.79 -9.01
CA ARG A 75 6.63 -11.10 -7.72
C ARG A 75 7.60 -10.01 -7.28
N LYS A 76 8.35 -9.41 -8.21
CA LYS A 76 9.29 -8.32 -7.93
C LYS A 76 8.55 -7.03 -7.54
N GLU A 77 7.46 -6.70 -8.23
CA GLU A 77 6.58 -5.59 -7.86
C GLU A 77 5.88 -5.81 -6.50
N ILE A 78 5.45 -7.04 -6.20
CA ILE A 78 4.84 -7.39 -4.91
C ILE A 78 5.85 -7.25 -3.76
N LEU A 79 7.12 -7.61 -3.98
CA LEU A 79 8.20 -7.44 -3.02
C LEU A 79 8.60 -5.97 -2.82
N GLU A 80 8.64 -5.16 -3.88
CA GLU A 80 9.06 -3.74 -3.80
C GLU A 80 8.03 -2.82 -3.14
N PHE A 81 6.74 -3.10 -3.27
CA PHE A 81 5.68 -2.22 -2.72
C PHE A 81 5.12 -2.67 -1.37
N GLY A 82 5.44 -3.88 -0.90
CA GLY A 82 4.77 -4.49 0.25
C GLY A 82 3.31 -4.80 -0.09
N GLY A 83 2.92 -6.08 0.02
CA GLY A 83 1.71 -6.62 -0.62
C GLY A 83 0.41 -5.82 -0.45
N THR A 84 0.22 -5.08 0.64
CA THR A 84 -0.97 -4.24 0.86
C THR A 84 -1.04 -3.00 -0.03
N GLU A 85 0.08 -2.33 -0.32
CA GLU A 85 0.10 -1.17 -1.25
C GLU A 85 -0.11 -1.62 -2.69
N TYR A 86 0.44 -2.79 -3.06
CA TYR A 86 0.24 -3.36 -4.39
C TYR A 86 -1.23 -3.74 -4.60
N LEU A 87 -1.86 -4.39 -3.62
CA LEU A 87 -3.29 -4.70 -3.67
C LEU A 87 -4.16 -3.42 -3.74
N PHE A 88 -3.81 -2.38 -3.00
CA PHE A 88 -4.51 -1.09 -3.06
C PHE A 88 -4.34 -0.40 -4.43
N LYS A 89 -3.12 -0.40 -4.98
CA LYS A 89 -2.84 0.09 -6.35
C LYS A 89 -3.60 -0.70 -7.40
N LEU A 90 -3.68 -2.03 -7.26
CA LEU A 90 -4.46 -2.89 -8.15
C LEU A 90 -5.95 -2.60 -8.04
N GLN A 91 -6.50 -2.42 -6.83
CA GLN A 91 -7.91 -2.01 -6.67
C GLN A 91 -8.18 -0.63 -7.28
N LYS A 92 -7.28 0.33 -7.09
CA LYS A 92 -7.39 1.67 -7.69
C LYS A 92 -7.30 1.62 -9.22
N LYS A 93 -6.46 0.72 -9.75
CA LYS A 93 -6.32 0.49 -11.19
C LYS A 93 -7.53 -0.24 -11.77
N ALA A 94 -8.06 -1.24 -11.07
CA ALA A 94 -9.30 -1.94 -11.44
C ALA A 94 -10.50 -1.00 -11.44
N LYS A 95 -10.65 -0.15 -10.40
CA LYS A 95 -11.68 0.90 -10.36
C LYS A 95 -11.53 1.94 -11.49
N LYS A 96 -10.30 2.28 -11.88
CA LYS A 96 -10.03 3.15 -13.04
C LYS A 96 -10.35 2.46 -14.37
N GLU A 97 -10.08 1.16 -14.50
CA GLU A 97 -10.36 0.37 -15.70
C GLU A 97 -11.85 -0.03 -15.82
N GLU A 98 -12.61 -0.06 -14.72
CA GLU A 98 -14.06 -0.32 -14.70
C GLU A 98 -14.94 0.92 -14.91
N LYS A 99 -14.38 2.14 -14.93
CA LYS A 99 -15.13 3.34 -15.33
C LYS A 99 -15.49 3.26 -16.83
N LYS A 100 -16.66 2.69 -17.13
CA LYS A 100 -17.35 2.89 -18.43
C LYS A 100 -17.55 4.40 -18.65
N PRO A 101 -17.48 4.90 -19.89
CA PRO A 101 -17.73 6.32 -20.17
C PRO A 101 -19.07 6.74 -19.54
N GLU A 102 -19.01 7.76 -18.69
CA GLU A 102 -20.17 8.29 -17.99
C GLU A 102 -21.17 8.82 -19.04
N PRO A 103 -22.45 8.44 -18.97
CA PRO A 103 -23.47 9.03 -19.84
C PRO A 103 -23.55 10.54 -19.58
N GLU A 104 -23.84 11.31 -20.64
CA GLU A 104 -23.99 12.77 -20.60
C GLU A 104 -24.95 13.19 -19.46
N PRO A 105 -24.73 14.37 -18.84
CA PRO A 105 -25.48 14.78 -17.64
C PRO A 105 -26.97 14.93 -17.96
N GLU A 106 -27.76 13.91 -17.60
CA GLU A 106 -29.21 14.02 -17.59
C GLU A 106 -29.61 15.07 -16.54
N GLU A 107 -30.43 16.04 -16.95
CA GLU A 107 -30.99 17.04 -16.04
C GLU A 107 -31.76 16.34 -14.93
N ILE A 108 -31.24 16.45 -13.70
CA ILE A 108 -31.83 15.80 -12.54
C ILE A 108 -33.08 16.62 -12.15
N THR A 109 -34.24 16.25 -12.67
CA THR A 109 -35.49 17.01 -12.51
C THR A 109 -36.31 16.56 -11.29
N GLY A 110 -36.09 15.35 -10.78
CA GLY A 110 -36.83 14.78 -9.63
C GLY A 110 -36.10 14.87 -8.28
N PRO A 111 -36.80 14.59 -7.15
CA PRO A 111 -36.19 14.50 -5.82
C PRO A 111 -35.17 13.35 -5.80
N VAL A 112 -33.97 13.62 -5.30
CA VAL A 112 -32.89 12.62 -5.24
C VAL A 112 -33.10 11.73 -4.02
N ALA A 113 -33.08 10.41 -4.21
CA ALA A 113 -33.14 9.45 -3.10
C ALA A 113 -31.83 9.46 -2.28
N VAL A 114 -31.91 9.07 -1.00
CA VAL A 114 -30.72 9.00 -0.12
C VAL A 114 -29.69 8.02 -0.68
N GLU A 115 -30.13 6.90 -1.24
CA GLU A 115 -29.26 5.89 -1.84
C GLU A 115 -28.50 6.44 -3.05
N ASP A 116 -29.17 7.24 -3.88
CA ASP A 116 -28.55 7.89 -5.04
C ASP A 116 -27.57 8.99 -4.64
N PHE A 117 -27.89 9.74 -3.57
CA PHE A 117 -26.99 10.70 -2.96
C PHE A 117 -25.70 10.04 -2.45
N LEU A 118 -25.84 8.94 -1.69
CA LEU A 118 -24.69 8.18 -1.17
C LEU A 118 -23.86 7.54 -2.29
N LYS A 119 -24.52 7.04 -3.34
CA LYS A 119 -23.85 6.48 -4.54
C LYS A 119 -23.14 7.56 -5.34
N ALA A 120 -23.73 8.74 -5.47
CA ALA A 120 -23.10 9.90 -6.12
C ALA A 120 -21.80 10.31 -5.43
N ALA A 121 -21.75 10.27 -4.09
CA ALA A 121 -20.54 10.54 -3.31
C ALA A 121 -19.39 9.54 -3.59
N VAL A 122 -19.69 8.28 -3.94
CA VAL A 122 -18.68 7.28 -4.34
C VAL A 122 -18.24 7.46 -5.80
N GLN A 123 -19.14 7.93 -6.66
CA GLN A 123 -18.88 8.09 -8.09
C GLN A 123 -18.22 9.42 -8.44
N GLY A 124 -18.28 10.41 -7.55
CA GLY A 124 -17.78 11.76 -7.80
C GLY A 124 -18.80 12.66 -8.51
N ARG A 125 -20.09 12.31 -8.51
CA ARG A 125 -21.15 13.07 -9.18
C ARG A 125 -21.60 14.26 -8.32
N ILE A 126 -20.80 15.32 -8.31
CA ILE A 126 -21.04 16.53 -7.50
C ILE A 126 -22.42 17.15 -7.74
N GLN A 127 -22.91 17.18 -8.98
CA GLN A 127 -24.21 17.77 -9.32
C GLN A 127 -25.38 17.10 -8.59
N VAL A 128 -25.34 15.76 -8.45
CA VAL A 128 -26.37 14.99 -7.73
C VAL A 128 -26.31 15.26 -6.22
N VAL A 129 -25.08 15.35 -5.68
CA VAL A 129 -24.84 15.69 -4.27
C VAL A 129 -25.37 17.09 -3.97
N GLU A 130 -25.01 18.07 -4.79
CA GLU A 130 -25.45 19.46 -4.63
C GLU A 130 -26.96 19.59 -4.70
N LYS A 131 -27.60 18.94 -5.67
CA LYS A 131 -29.06 18.96 -5.80
C LYS A 131 -29.73 18.40 -4.54
N PHE A 132 -29.32 17.21 -4.06
CA PHE A 132 -29.89 16.61 -2.86
C PHE A 132 -29.80 17.54 -1.63
N LEU A 133 -28.66 18.23 -1.47
CA LEU A 133 -28.44 19.16 -0.36
C LEU A 133 -29.22 20.48 -0.52
N VAL A 134 -29.44 20.95 -1.76
CA VAL A 134 -30.27 22.13 -2.04
C VAL A 134 -31.76 21.84 -1.85
N ASP A 135 -32.20 20.62 -2.18
CA ASP A 135 -33.58 20.15 -2.00
C ASP A 135 -33.93 19.90 -0.50
N GLY A 136 -33.00 20.20 0.42
CA GLY A 136 -33.21 20.08 1.87
C GLY A 136 -32.89 18.70 2.44
N GLY A 137 -32.28 17.81 1.66
CA GLY A 137 -31.79 16.53 2.14
C GLY A 137 -30.72 16.70 3.22
N SER A 138 -30.77 15.85 4.26
CA SER A 138 -29.80 15.92 5.35
C SER A 138 -28.40 15.49 4.87
N PRO A 139 -27.35 16.29 5.10
CA PRO A 139 -25.98 15.89 4.76
C PRO A 139 -25.50 14.66 5.56
N ASP A 140 -26.11 14.41 6.71
CA ASP A 140 -25.82 13.28 7.60
C ASP A 140 -26.70 12.05 7.30
N SER A 141 -27.45 12.06 6.19
CA SER A 141 -28.10 10.85 5.69
C SER A 141 -27.06 9.74 5.49
N CYS A 142 -27.37 8.54 5.99
CA CYS A 142 -26.45 7.42 6.02
C CYS A 142 -27.13 6.10 5.63
N ASP A 143 -26.32 5.10 5.31
CA ASP A 143 -26.77 3.74 5.01
C ASP A 143 -26.97 2.87 6.27
N GLU A 144 -27.27 1.58 6.09
CA GLU A 144 -27.41 0.57 7.15
C GLU A 144 -26.15 0.36 8.03
N PHE A 145 -25.01 0.89 7.61
CA PHE A 145 -23.75 0.86 8.34
C PHE A 145 -23.40 2.22 8.96
N HIS A 146 -24.32 3.17 8.94
CA HIS A 146 -24.13 4.56 9.37
C HIS A 146 -23.03 5.30 8.59
N ARG A 147 -22.82 4.94 7.32
CA ARG A 147 -21.86 5.63 6.44
C ARG A 147 -22.57 6.72 5.65
N THR A 148 -22.17 7.97 5.92
CA THR A 148 -22.64 9.18 5.24
C THR A 148 -21.91 9.43 3.91
N ALA A 149 -22.38 10.41 3.14
CA ALA A 149 -21.67 10.89 1.94
C ALA A 149 -20.26 11.38 2.28
N LEU A 150 -20.07 12.01 3.44
CA LEU A 150 -18.77 12.49 3.91
C LEU A 150 -17.75 11.34 4.05
N HIS A 151 -18.15 10.19 4.61
CA HIS A 151 -17.29 9.01 4.70
C HIS A 151 -16.87 8.48 3.33
N ARG A 152 -17.84 8.36 2.41
CA ARG A 152 -17.65 7.80 1.06
C ARG A 152 -16.76 8.68 0.20
N ALA A 153 -17.06 9.98 0.16
CA ALA A 153 -16.26 10.96 -0.56
C ALA A 153 -14.84 11.06 0.00
N SER A 154 -14.68 10.91 1.33
CA SER A 154 -13.37 10.92 1.96
C SER A 154 -12.52 9.71 1.59
N LEU A 155 -13.12 8.52 1.50
CA LEU A 155 -12.43 7.31 1.05
C LEU A 155 -11.94 7.40 -0.40
N GLU A 156 -12.73 7.98 -1.29
CA GLU A 156 -12.39 8.08 -2.72
C GLU A 156 -11.57 9.34 -3.06
N GLY A 157 -11.51 10.31 -2.15
CA GLY A 157 -10.67 11.50 -2.28
C GLY A 157 -11.31 12.67 -3.02
N TYR A 158 -12.64 12.73 -3.10
CA TYR A 158 -13.34 13.84 -3.76
C TYR A 158 -13.42 15.07 -2.86
N THR A 159 -12.38 15.90 -2.89
CA THR A 159 -12.25 17.10 -2.06
C THR A 159 -13.42 18.06 -2.20
N GLU A 160 -13.89 18.30 -3.43
CA GLU A 160 -15.01 19.22 -3.70
C GLU A 160 -16.32 18.74 -3.06
N ILE A 161 -16.60 17.43 -3.11
CA ILE A 161 -17.78 16.84 -2.47
C ILE A 161 -17.67 16.94 -0.96
N VAL A 162 -16.49 16.64 -0.40
CA VAL A 162 -16.23 16.76 1.05
C VAL A 162 -16.48 18.20 1.51
N GLU A 163 -15.92 19.18 0.80
CA GLU A 163 -16.10 20.60 1.11
C GLU A 163 -17.58 20.99 1.07
N LYS A 164 -18.29 20.63 0.00
CA LYS A 164 -19.71 20.99 -0.16
C LYS A 164 -20.60 20.39 0.91
N VAL A 165 -20.38 19.12 1.26
CA VAL A 165 -21.15 18.40 2.28
C VAL A 165 -20.91 19.04 3.66
N LEU A 166 -19.67 19.41 3.99
CA LEU A 166 -19.34 20.12 5.23
C LEU A 166 -19.94 21.54 5.28
N ASP A 167 -19.90 22.28 4.18
CA ASP A 167 -20.49 23.61 4.09
C ASP A 167 -22.02 23.61 4.26
N LYS A 168 -22.66 22.47 3.97
CA LYS A 168 -24.09 22.23 4.21
C LYS A 168 -24.41 21.73 5.62
N GLY A 169 -23.42 21.70 6.51
CA GLY A 169 -23.60 21.39 7.93
C GLY A 169 -23.51 19.91 8.28
N ALA A 170 -22.81 19.10 7.46
CA ALA A 170 -22.50 17.72 7.85
C ALA A 170 -21.73 17.67 9.17
N THR A 171 -22.06 16.69 10.00
CA THR A 171 -21.31 16.45 11.23
C THR A 171 -19.93 15.90 10.89
N ILE A 172 -18.88 16.70 11.14
CA ILE A 172 -17.50 16.38 10.73
C ILE A 172 -16.95 15.09 11.34
N ASP A 173 -17.25 14.86 12.61
CA ASP A 173 -16.85 13.69 13.39
C ASP A 173 -17.98 12.66 13.50
N PHE A 174 -18.91 12.63 12.52
CA PHE A 174 -19.94 11.59 12.45
C PHE A 174 -19.28 10.22 12.44
N ARG A 175 -19.80 9.28 13.22
CA ARG A 175 -19.21 7.95 13.40
C ARG A 175 -20.06 6.89 12.73
N ASP A 176 -19.43 6.07 11.91
CA ASP A 176 -20.08 4.89 11.34
C ASP A 176 -20.21 3.75 12.38
N ARG A 177 -20.74 2.59 11.98
CA ARG A 177 -20.93 1.44 12.87
C ARG A 177 -19.63 0.82 13.43
N LEU A 178 -18.47 1.20 12.88
CA LEU A 178 -17.14 0.82 13.37
C LEU A 178 -16.48 1.96 14.15
N ASP A 179 -17.24 3.00 14.51
CA ASP A 179 -16.76 4.22 15.13
C ASP A 179 -15.72 4.99 14.28
N CYS A 180 -15.61 4.67 12.99
CA CYS A 180 -14.75 5.38 12.06
C CYS A 180 -15.40 6.72 11.66
N THR A 181 -14.59 7.77 11.62
CA THR A 181 -14.99 9.09 11.12
C THR A 181 -14.50 9.29 9.69
N ALA A 182 -14.98 10.35 9.02
CA ALA A 182 -14.50 10.75 7.69
C ALA A 182 -12.96 10.80 7.60
N LEU A 183 -12.29 11.25 8.66
CA LEU A 183 -10.83 11.30 8.74
C LEU A 183 -10.17 9.91 8.70
N HIS A 184 -10.75 8.91 9.37
CA HIS A 184 -10.27 7.52 9.28
C HIS A 184 -10.37 7.02 7.84
N TRP A 185 -11.48 7.29 7.17
CA TRP A 185 -11.70 6.89 5.78
C TRP A 185 -10.78 7.63 4.81
N ALA A 186 -10.50 8.93 5.02
CA ALA A 186 -9.51 9.69 4.25
C ALA A 186 -8.08 9.11 4.42
N CYS A 187 -7.71 8.73 5.65
CA CYS A 187 -6.43 8.06 5.93
C CYS A 187 -6.36 6.66 5.28
N ARG A 188 -7.49 5.94 5.24
CA ARG A 188 -7.60 4.64 4.57
C ARG A 188 -7.47 4.77 3.04
N GLY A 189 -8.03 5.82 2.46
CA GLY A 189 -7.90 6.14 1.04
C GLY A 189 -6.54 6.74 0.67
N GLY A 190 -5.80 7.26 1.65
CA GLY A 190 -4.49 7.89 1.42
C GLY A 190 -4.59 9.30 0.85
N HIS A 191 -5.71 10.00 1.05
CA HIS A 191 -6.00 11.28 0.40
C HIS A 191 -5.59 12.46 1.27
N LEU A 192 -4.31 12.88 1.18
CA LEU A 192 -3.77 13.98 1.98
C LEU A 192 -4.58 15.29 1.86
N ALA A 193 -5.07 15.62 0.66
CA ALA A 193 -5.86 16.83 0.45
C ALA A 193 -7.17 16.82 1.26
N VAL A 194 -7.85 15.66 1.33
CA VAL A 194 -9.05 15.50 2.16
C VAL A 194 -8.71 15.52 3.64
N VAL A 195 -7.61 14.88 4.05
CA VAL A 195 -7.15 14.92 5.46
C VAL A 195 -6.91 16.35 5.92
N LYS A 196 -6.24 17.17 5.09
CA LYS A 196 -6.03 18.59 5.35
C LYS A 196 -7.33 19.36 5.47
N LEU A 197 -8.22 19.21 4.49
CA LEU A 197 -9.53 19.88 4.48
C LEU A 197 -10.37 19.53 5.72
N LEU A 198 -10.43 18.25 6.09
CA LEU A 198 -11.14 17.81 7.29
C LEU A 198 -10.54 18.44 8.55
N GLN A 199 -9.21 18.49 8.67
CA GLN A 199 -8.58 19.12 9.81
C GLN A 199 -8.83 20.64 9.85
N GLU A 200 -8.76 21.33 8.71
CA GLU A 200 -9.07 22.76 8.59
C GLU A 200 -10.51 23.08 9.01
N LYS A 201 -11.45 22.17 8.75
CA LYS A 201 -12.86 22.25 9.17
C LYS A 201 -13.08 21.79 10.63
N GLY A 202 -12.01 21.38 11.34
CA GLY A 202 -12.05 21.08 12.78
C GLY A 202 -12.16 19.59 13.16
N ALA A 203 -11.86 18.66 12.25
CA ALA A 203 -11.94 17.23 12.54
C ALA A 203 -10.99 16.81 13.66
N ASN A 204 -11.44 15.95 14.57
CA ASN A 204 -10.65 15.52 15.71
C ASN A 204 -9.70 14.36 15.37
N LEU A 205 -8.40 14.64 15.36
CA LEU A 205 -7.35 13.66 15.05
C LEU A 205 -7.17 12.56 16.11
N LYS A 206 -7.76 12.71 17.31
CA LYS A 206 -7.56 11.80 18.45
C LYS A 206 -8.65 10.73 18.57
N LEU A 207 -9.70 10.82 17.76
CA LEU A 207 -10.80 9.86 17.82
C LEU A 207 -10.30 8.47 17.44
N LYS A 208 -10.78 7.47 18.18
CA LYS A 208 -10.42 6.07 17.99
C LYS A 208 -11.60 5.28 17.45
N ASP A 209 -11.38 4.46 16.45
CA ASP A 209 -12.38 3.51 15.95
C ASP A 209 -12.67 2.38 16.98
N LYS A 210 -13.52 1.42 16.60
CA LYS A 210 -13.91 0.28 17.43
C LYS A 210 -12.77 -0.69 17.76
N LEU A 211 -11.66 -0.62 17.02
CA LEU A 211 -10.41 -1.32 17.31
C LEU A 211 -9.44 -0.44 18.09
N LEU A 212 -9.93 0.64 18.68
CA LEU A 212 -9.14 1.66 19.37
C LEU A 212 -8.04 2.29 18.50
N SER A 213 -8.13 2.13 17.17
CA SER A 213 -7.14 2.63 16.22
C SER A 213 -7.41 4.11 15.96
N THR A 214 -6.36 4.92 16.02
CA THR A 214 -6.41 6.35 15.65
C THR A 214 -6.23 6.51 14.13
N PRO A 215 -6.49 7.69 13.55
CA PRO A 215 -6.16 7.99 12.15
C PRO A 215 -4.70 7.70 11.79
N LEU A 216 -3.77 7.88 12.74
CA LEU A 216 -2.35 7.55 12.56
C LEU A 216 -2.13 6.05 12.33
N HIS A 217 -2.82 5.18 13.08
CA HIS A 217 -2.75 3.72 12.86
C HIS A 217 -3.26 3.37 11.47
N VAL A 218 -4.41 3.93 11.08
CA VAL A 218 -5.00 3.69 9.75
C VAL A 218 -4.06 4.14 8.64
N ALA A 219 -3.54 5.37 8.70
CA ALA A 219 -2.60 5.90 7.71
C ALA A 219 -1.32 5.07 7.62
N THR A 220 -0.80 4.63 8.77
CA THR A 220 0.39 3.78 8.86
C THR A 220 0.16 2.41 8.20
N ARG A 221 -1.00 1.78 8.46
CA ARG A 221 -1.39 0.51 7.83
C ARG A 221 -1.59 0.62 6.33
N THR A 222 -2.10 1.76 5.86
CA THR A 222 -2.24 2.06 4.42
C THR A 222 -0.87 2.24 3.74
N GLY A 223 0.14 2.72 4.47
CA GLY A 223 1.51 2.92 3.95
C GLY A 223 1.77 4.30 3.35
N VAL A 224 0.83 5.25 3.46
CA VAL A 224 0.94 6.57 2.83
C VAL A 224 1.73 7.51 3.73
N ALA A 225 3.04 7.58 3.49
CA ALA A 225 3.99 8.35 4.29
C ALA A 225 3.60 9.83 4.44
N ASP A 226 3.10 10.47 3.39
CA ASP A 226 2.80 11.91 3.42
C ASP A 226 1.60 12.23 4.35
N VAL A 227 0.63 11.31 4.45
CA VAL A 227 -0.48 11.43 5.41
C VAL A 227 0.02 11.21 6.83
N VAL A 228 0.90 10.22 7.04
CA VAL A 228 1.51 9.96 8.35
C VAL A 228 2.31 11.16 8.82
N GLU A 229 3.17 11.72 7.96
CA GLU A 229 3.97 12.92 8.26
C GLU A 229 3.07 14.10 8.63
N TYR A 230 2.01 14.34 7.87
CA TYR A 230 1.05 15.39 8.17
C TYR A 230 0.39 15.19 9.54
N LEU A 231 -0.10 13.98 9.85
CA LEU A 231 -0.74 13.71 11.15
C LEU A 231 0.22 13.94 12.32
N ILE A 232 1.46 13.44 12.22
CA ILE A 232 2.50 13.60 13.25
C ILE A 232 2.79 15.09 13.49
N ASN A 233 2.96 15.87 12.43
CA ASN A 233 3.22 17.31 12.52
C ASN A 233 2.04 18.10 13.13
N ASN A 234 0.84 17.50 13.16
CA ASN A 234 -0.36 18.09 13.76
C ASN A 234 -0.64 17.57 15.18
N GLY A 235 0.36 17.01 15.86
CA GLY A 235 0.30 16.76 17.30
C GLY A 235 -0.52 15.55 17.70
N VAL A 236 -0.69 14.56 16.81
CA VAL A 236 -1.22 13.25 17.22
C VAL A 236 -0.23 12.56 18.17
N ASP A 237 -0.77 11.79 19.11
CA ASP A 237 0.06 10.97 19.99
C ASP A 237 0.60 9.76 19.21
N VAL A 238 1.90 9.79 18.93
CA VAL A 238 2.64 8.76 18.19
C VAL A 238 2.63 7.41 18.91
N ASN A 239 2.50 7.42 20.24
CA ASN A 239 2.56 6.23 21.10
C ASN A 239 1.19 5.73 21.54
N SER A 240 0.11 6.30 20.98
CA SER A 240 -1.24 5.82 21.20
C SER A 240 -1.34 4.33 20.88
N ARG A 241 -2.03 3.59 21.75
CA ARG A 241 -2.24 2.15 21.60
C ARG A 241 -3.64 1.83 21.08
N ASP A 242 -3.70 0.85 20.19
CA ASP A 242 -4.93 0.25 19.70
C ASP A 242 -5.43 -0.88 20.61
N ARG A 243 -6.42 -1.65 20.14
CA ARG A 243 -7.05 -2.75 20.89
C ARG A 243 -6.10 -3.91 21.18
N GLU A 244 -5.08 -4.12 20.35
CA GLU A 244 -4.06 -5.15 20.53
C GLU A 244 -2.89 -4.64 21.38
N GLY A 245 -2.97 -3.38 21.82
CA GLY A 245 -1.89 -2.69 22.53
C GLY A 245 -0.77 -2.26 21.59
N ASP A 246 -0.96 -2.39 20.28
CA ASP A 246 0.00 -1.98 19.27
C ASP A 246 -0.01 -0.45 19.15
N SER A 247 1.17 0.11 18.93
CA SER A 247 1.33 1.50 18.48
C SER A 247 1.46 1.56 16.95
N ALA A 248 1.40 2.75 16.38
CA ALA A 248 1.69 2.95 14.96
C ALA A 248 3.06 2.36 14.55
N LEU A 249 4.05 2.35 15.45
CA LEU A 249 5.36 1.74 15.17
C LEU A 249 5.27 0.20 15.05
N HIS A 250 4.44 -0.46 15.86
CA HIS A 250 4.21 -1.91 15.71
C HIS A 250 3.60 -2.22 14.33
N ASP A 251 2.61 -1.45 13.90
CA ASP A 251 1.99 -1.60 12.57
C ASP A 251 2.99 -1.34 11.44
N ALA A 252 3.78 -0.26 11.54
CA ALA A 252 4.77 0.11 10.53
C ALA A 252 5.83 -0.98 10.37
N VAL A 253 6.32 -1.53 11.49
CA VAL A 253 7.28 -2.63 11.50
C VAL A 253 6.65 -3.88 10.92
N ARG A 254 5.49 -4.33 11.42
CA ARG A 254 4.78 -5.52 10.92
C ARG A 254 4.54 -5.50 9.41
N LEU A 255 4.34 -4.31 8.85
CA LEU A 255 4.01 -4.09 7.44
C LEU A 255 5.18 -3.62 6.58
N ASN A 256 6.44 -3.70 7.04
CA ASN A 256 7.62 -3.36 6.22
C ASN A 256 7.70 -1.88 5.78
N ARG A 257 7.10 -0.94 6.51
CA ARG A 257 6.99 0.46 6.08
C ARG A 257 8.19 1.31 6.50
N TYR A 258 9.38 1.03 5.95
CA TYR A 258 10.67 1.66 6.34
C TYR A 258 10.64 3.20 6.45
N LYS A 259 10.04 3.90 5.47
CA LYS A 259 9.92 5.37 5.52
C LYS A 259 9.11 5.81 6.74
N ILE A 260 8.00 5.14 7.02
CA ILE A 260 7.13 5.42 8.17
C ILE A 260 7.81 5.04 9.50
N ILE A 261 8.48 3.89 9.57
CA ILE A 261 9.27 3.49 10.74
C ILE A 261 10.27 4.60 11.11
N LYS A 262 11.05 5.07 10.13
CA LYS A 262 12.01 6.16 10.34
C LYS A 262 11.33 7.43 10.85
N MET A 263 10.22 7.85 10.23
CA MET A 263 9.48 9.04 10.65
C MET A 263 8.94 8.92 12.08
N LEU A 264 8.35 7.77 12.43
CA LEU A 264 7.80 7.54 13.77
C LEU A 264 8.90 7.58 14.84
N ILE A 265 10.05 6.93 14.60
CA ILE A 265 11.19 6.95 15.53
C ILE A 265 11.73 8.38 15.71
N LEU A 266 11.88 9.14 14.62
CA LEU A 266 12.33 10.53 14.68
C LEU A 266 11.40 11.42 15.51
N HIS A 267 10.11 11.08 15.60
CA HIS A 267 9.11 11.81 16.37
C HIS A 267 8.79 11.15 17.73
N GLY A 268 9.71 10.34 18.26
CA GLY A 268 9.63 9.84 19.63
C GLY A 268 8.74 8.61 19.82
N ALA A 269 8.54 7.80 18.78
CA ALA A 269 7.91 6.49 18.94
C ALA A 269 8.73 5.58 19.86
N ASP A 270 8.08 5.00 20.86
CA ASP A 270 8.70 4.10 21.83
C ASP A 270 8.96 2.73 21.18
N MET A 271 10.24 2.42 20.97
CA MET A 271 10.71 1.16 20.41
C MET A 271 10.67 -0.01 21.41
N LEU A 272 10.51 0.28 22.70
CA LEU A 272 10.49 -0.70 23.79
C LEU A 272 9.08 -0.97 24.31
N ALA A 273 8.09 -0.21 23.85
CA ALA A 273 6.69 -0.43 24.18
C ALA A 273 6.27 -1.85 23.79
N LYS A 274 5.72 -2.59 24.75
CA LYS A 274 5.15 -3.91 24.49
C LYS A 274 3.66 -3.82 24.22
N ASN A 275 3.21 -4.54 23.20
CA ASN A 275 1.79 -4.79 22.95
C ASN A 275 1.21 -5.83 23.93
N LEU A 276 -0.07 -6.19 23.78
CA LEU A 276 -0.72 -7.15 24.68
C LEU A 276 -0.14 -8.58 24.58
N ALA A 277 0.52 -8.91 23.47
CA ALA A 277 1.25 -10.16 23.32
C ALA A 277 2.67 -10.13 23.95
N GLY A 278 3.04 -9.03 24.61
CA GLY A 278 4.34 -8.85 25.24
C GLY A 278 5.49 -8.60 24.25
N LYS A 279 5.18 -8.35 22.97
CA LYS A 279 6.16 -8.11 21.90
C LYS A 279 6.40 -6.62 21.72
N THR A 280 7.65 -6.23 21.55
CA THR A 280 8.05 -4.90 21.10
C THR A 280 7.94 -4.77 19.58
N PRO A 281 7.96 -3.56 18.99
CA PRO A 281 8.08 -3.42 17.55
C PRO A 281 9.29 -4.16 16.99
N ALA A 282 10.43 -4.13 17.68
CA ALA A 282 11.64 -4.84 17.26
C ALA A 282 11.47 -6.37 17.25
N ASP A 283 10.74 -6.94 18.21
CA ASP A 283 10.45 -8.38 18.25
C ASP A 283 9.61 -8.83 17.03
N LEU A 284 8.79 -7.94 16.47
CA LEU A 284 8.01 -8.22 15.26
C LEU A 284 8.88 -8.31 14.00
N VAL A 285 10.09 -7.75 14.00
CA VAL A 285 11.06 -7.87 12.88
C VAL A 285 11.57 -9.31 12.75
N GLN A 286 11.73 -10.03 13.88
CA GLN A 286 12.34 -11.36 13.91
C GLN A 286 11.47 -12.46 13.29
N LEU A 287 10.14 -12.27 13.23
CA LEU A 287 9.24 -13.19 12.53
C LEU A 287 9.60 -13.34 11.04
N TRP A 288 10.11 -12.29 10.39
CA TRP A 288 10.46 -12.37 8.97
C TRP A 288 11.72 -13.18 8.70
N GLN A 289 12.71 -13.12 9.61
CA GLN A 289 13.93 -13.91 9.48
C GLN A 289 13.66 -15.40 9.73
N ALA A 290 12.70 -15.73 10.60
CA ALA A 290 12.29 -17.10 10.86
C ALA A 290 11.56 -17.71 9.65
N ASP A 291 10.54 -17.02 9.10
CA ASP A 291 9.77 -17.54 7.97
C ASP A 291 10.62 -17.66 6.69
N THR A 292 11.52 -16.71 6.43
CA THR A 292 12.44 -16.81 5.28
C THR A 292 13.47 -17.93 5.47
N ARG A 293 14.01 -18.13 6.68
CA ARG A 293 14.90 -19.27 6.96
C ARG A 293 14.18 -20.61 6.84
N GLU A 294 12.99 -20.74 7.41
CA GLU A 294 12.22 -21.99 7.38
C GLU A 294 11.80 -22.36 5.94
N VAL A 295 11.49 -21.37 5.10
CA VAL A 295 11.22 -21.58 3.65
C VAL A 295 12.48 -21.95 2.87
N LEU A 296 13.65 -21.43 3.25
CA LEU A 296 14.92 -21.79 2.63
C LEU A 296 15.39 -23.19 3.05
N GLU A 297 15.23 -23.55 4.34
CA GLU A 297 15.61 -24.84 4.90
C GLU A 297 14.69 -25.98 4.44
N LYS A 298 13.40 -25.72 4.21
CA LYS A 298 12.46 -26.74 3.67
C LYS A 298 12.63 -27.03 2.17
N LYS A 299 13.51 -26.33 1.46
CA LYS A 299 13.65 -26.45 -0.01
C LYS A 299 14.73 -27.43 -0.50
N GLU A 300 15.34 -28.19 0.40
CA GLU A 300 16.22 -29.31 0.02
C GLU A 300 15.70 -30.67 0.53
N PRO A 301 14.78 -31.34 -0.18
CA PRO A 301 14.75 -32.79 -0.16
C PRO A 301 15.88 -33.30 -1.06
N ASN A 302 16.93 -33.83 -0.41
CA ASN A 302 17.97 -34.66 -1.02
C ASN A 302 17.37 -35.66 -2.02
N THR A 303 17.64 -35.48 -3.31
CA THR A 303 17.55 -36.54 -4.32
C THR A 303 18.94 -36.81 -4.88
N THR A 304 19.80 -37.39 -4.05
CA THR A 304 21.05 -38.04 -4.52
C THR A 304 21.31 -39.27 -3.67
N GLU A 305 20.51 -40.31 -3.82
CA GLU A 305 20.99 -41.69 -3.68
C GLU A 305 20.23 -42.56 -4.69
N MET A 306 20.87 -42.88 -5.83
CA MET A 306 20.52 -44.07 -6.60
C MET A 306 21.49 -45.17 -6.18
N PRO A 307 21.01 -46.36 -5.74
CA PRO A 307 21.89 -47.47 -5.41
C PRO A 307 22.45 -48.12 -6.68
N THR A 308 23.68 -48.59 -6.55
CA THR A 308 24.51 -49.32 -7.53
C THR A 308 23.89 -50.60 -8.06
#